data_AF-A0A7D5RAY0-F1
#
_entry.id   AF-A0A7D5RAY0-F1
#
_cell.length_a   1.000
_cell.length_b   1.000
_cell.length_c   1.000
_cell.angle_alpha   90.00
_cell.angle_beta   90.00
_cell.angle_gamma   90.00
#
_symmetry.space_group_name_H-M   'P 1'
#
loop_
_entity.id
_entity.type
_entity.pdbx_description
1 polymer ?
#
loop_
_entity_poly.entity_id
_entity_poly.type
_entity_poly.pdbx_seq_one_letter_code
_entity_poly.pdbx_strand_id
1 'polypeptide(L)'
;MTPYHSDLNSMWDKIDLRSKQDVEKEGHLWGLQYLDLLIDELVELKIKAKKENNPILYNQLRTSLMRAHEVQSELNEKLKPH
;
A
#
# COMPACT_ATOMS: atom_id res chain seq x y z
N MET A 1 -26.60 -43.95 -3.11
CA MET A 1 -25.23 -43.49 -2.82
C MET A 1 -25.12 -42.05 -3.30
N THR A 2 -25.21 -41.10 -2.39
CA THR A 2 -25.18 -39.66 -2.67
C THR A 2 -23.73 -39.17 -2.71
N PRO A 3 -23.23 -38.62 -3.83
CA PRO A 3 -21.89 -38.08 -3.92
C PRO A 3 -21.91 -36.60 -3.49
N TYR A 4 -22.17 -36.35 -2.20
CA TYR A 4 -22.12 -34.99 -1.63
C TYR A 4 -20.95 -34.80 -0.66
N HIS A 5 -20.00 -35.75 -0.62
CA HIS A 5 -18.63 -35.47 -0.16
C HIS A 5 -17.84 -34.79 -1.28
N SER A 6 -18.40 -33.71 -1.86
CA SER A 6 -17.58 -32.64 -2.41
C SER A 6 -16.93 -31.95 -1.20
N ASP A 7 -15.90 -32.63 -0.74
CA ASP A 7 -14.97 -32.40 0.36
C ASP A 7 -15.15 -31.06 1.08
N LEU A 8 -15.71 -31.13 2.29
CA LEU A 8 -15.82 -29.98 3.20
C LEU A 8 -14.45 -29.30 3.38
N ASN A 9 -13.37 -30.07 3.33
CA ASN A 9 -11.99 -29.55 3.36
C ASN A 9 -11.70 -28.66 2.15
N SER A 10 -12.14 -29.05 0.94
CA SER A 10 -12.01 -28.20 -0.26
C SER A 10 -12.80 -26.89 -0.15
N MET A 11 -13.89 -26.85 0.61
CA MET A 11 -14.61 -25.60 0.90
C MET A 11 -13.85 -24.72 1.88
N TRP A 12 -13.28 -25.31 2.95
CA TRP A 12 -12.45 -24.59 3.91
C TRP A 12 -11.16 -24.04 3.28
N ASP A 13 -10.50 -24.82 2.41
CA ASP A 13 -9.31 -24.37 1.68
C ASP A 13 -9.61 -23.17 0.79
N LYS A 14 -10.78 -23.14 0.12
CA LYS A 14 -11.21 -21.99 -0.71
C LYS A 14 -11.49 -20.75 0.14
N ILE A 15 -12.05 -20.92 1.33
CA ILE A 15 -12.32 -19.82 2.27
C ILE A 15 -10.99 -19.26 2.80
N ASP A 16 -10.06 -20.12 3.19
CA ASP A 16 -8.73 -19.72 3.69
C ASP A 16 -7.87 -19.05 2.61
N LEU A 17 -7.96 -19.52 1.37
CA LEU A 17 -7.24 -18.90 0.24
C LEU A 17 -7.81 -17.52 -0.10
N ARG A 18 -9.15 -17.38 -0.10
CA ARG A 18 -9.81 -16.09 -0.33
C ARG A 18 -9.57 -15.10 0.79
N SER A 19 -9.66 -15.54 2.06
CA SER A 19 -9.44 -14.66 3.20
C SER A 19 -8.02 -14.08 3.21
N LYS A 20 -7.00 -14.89 2.88
CA LYS A 20 -5.62 -14.40 2.75
C LYS A 20 -5.46 -13.42 1.60
N GLN A 21 -6.04 -13.72 0.44
CA GLN A 21 -5.99 -12.82 -0.72
C GLN A 21 -6.74 -11.50 -0.50
N ASP A 22 -7.88 -11.55 0.18
CA ASP A 22 -8.68 -10.36 0.49
C ASP A 22 -7.98 -9.51 1.55
N VAL A 23 -7.39 -10.11 2.59
CA VAL A 23 -6.58 -9.40 3.60
C VAL A 23 -5.32 -8.76 2.99
N GLU A 24 -4.62 -9.47 2.11
CA GLU A 24 -3.46 -8.90 1.40
C GLU A 24 -3.88 -7.74 0.50
N LYS A 25 -4.95 -7.89 -0.29
CA LYS A 25 -5.44 -6.83 -1.18
C LYS A 25 -5.97 -5.61 -0.41
N GLU A 26 -6.79 -5.82 0.61
CA GLU A 26 -7.31 -4.75 1.47
C GLU A 26 -6.18 -4.05 2.23
N GLY A 27 -5.23 -4.82 2.78
CA GLY A 27 -4.05 -4.28 3.46
C GLY A 27 -3.15 -3.47 2.54
N HIS A 28 -2.93 -3.94 1.31
CA HIS A 28 -2.17 -3.20 0.30
C HIS A 28 -2.89 -1.94 -0.19
N LEU A 29 -4.22 -2.00 -0.38
CA LEU A 29 -5.03 -0.82 -0.74
C LEU A 29 -5.00 0.23 0.37
N TRP A 30 -5.15 -0.19 1.63
CA TRP A 30 -5.02 0.69 2.79
C TRP A 30 -3.62 1.32 2.86
N GLY A 31 -2.57 0.51 2.63
CA GLY A 31 -1.19 0.98 2.60
C GLY A 31 -0.94 2.03 1.52
N LEU A 32 -1.53 1.86 0.33
CA LEU A 32 -1.48 2.88 -0.74
C LEU A 32 -2.19 4.17 -0.34
N GLN A 33 -3.42 4.08 0.18
CA GLN A 33 -4.18 5.26 0.59
C GLN A 33 -3.45 6.06 1.68
N TYR A 34 -2.87 5.36 2.66
CA TYR A 34 -2.07 5.98 3.70
C TYR A 34 -0.81 6.65 3.13
N LEU A 35 -0.16 6.01 2.16
CA LEU A 35 1.03 6.56 1.51
C LEU A 35 0.71 7.81 0.67
N ASP A 36 -0.43 7.83 -0.02
CA ASP A 36 -0.89 9.00 -0.77
C ASP A 36 -1.08 10.21 0.16
N LEU A 37 -1.74 10.03 1.30
CA LEU A 37 -1.91 11.08 2.32
C LEU A 37 -0.57 11.60 2.83
N LEU A 38 0.37 10.69 3.11
CA LEU A 38 1.70 11.04 3.60
C LEU A 38 2.52 11.80 2.54
N ILE A 39 2.36 11.47 1.25
CA ILE A 39 2.99 12.22 0.16
C ILE A 39 2.45 13.66 0.12
N ASP A 40 1.13 13.84 0.21
CA ASP A 40 0.51 15.17 0.22
C ASP A 40 1.03 16.03 1.39
N GLU A 41 1.08 15.47 2.60
CA GLU A 41 1.65 16.15 3.77
C GLU A 41 3.12 16.55 3.57
N LEU A 42 3.93 15.66 3.00
CA LEU A 42 5.34 15.94 2.71
C LEU A 42 5.51 17.05 1.66
N VAL A 43 4.63 17.12 0.66
CA VAL A 43 4.61 18.20 -0.33
C VAL A 43 4.31 19.54 0.34
N GLU A 44 3.29 19.61 1.18
CA GLU A 44 2.92 20.82 1.91
C GLU A 44 4.07 21.31 2.81
N LEU A 45 4.66 20.40 3.59
CA LEU A 45 5.80 20.69 4.44
C LEU A 45 7.00 21.20 3.62
N LYS A 46 7.24 20.62 2.44
CA LYS A 46 8.35 21.05 1.58
C LYS A 46 8.12 22.45 1.03
N ILE A 47 6.89 22.78 0.64
CA ILE A 47 6.50 24.14 0.23
C ILE A 47 6.70 25.12 1.38
N LYS A 48 6.30 24.74 2.60
CA LYS A 48 6.50 25.56 3.81
C LYS A 48 7.99 25.78 4.11
N ALA A 49 8.81 24.72 4.10
CA ALA A 49 10.25 24.82 4.29
C ALA A 49 10.92 25.74 3.27
N LYS A 50 10.44 25.73 2.01
CA LYS A 50 10.91 26.66 0.98
C LYS A 50 10.51 28.11 1.30
N LYS A 51 9.27 28.35 1.74
CA LYS A 51 8.79 29.70 2.13
C LYS A 51 9.55 30.25 3.35
N GLU A 52 9.89 29.39 4.31
CA GLU A 52 10.65 29.73 5.51
C GLU A 52 12.17 29.83 5.24
N ASN A 53 12.60 29.62 4.00
CA ASN A 53 14.00 29.63 3.59
C ASN A 53 14.87 28.67 4.42
N ASN A 54 14.33 27.49 4.74
CA ASN A 54 15.02 26.43 5.47
C ASN A 54 15.52 25.35 4.49
N PRO A 55 16.75 25.48 3.94
CA PRO A 55 17.26 24.57 2.92
C PRO A 55 17.54 23.16 3.45
N ILE A 56 17.86 23.02 4.74
CA ILE A 56 18.12 21.72 5.37
C ILE A 56 16.83 20.90 5.37
N LEU A 57 15.75 21.48 5.92
CA LEU A 57 14.45 20.82 5.99
C LEU A 57 13.89 20.56 4.59
N TYR A 58 14.04 21.52 3.66
CA TYR A 58 13.62 21.33 2.27
C TYR A 58 14.30 20.12 1.61
N ASN A 59 15.60 19.95 1.82
CA ASN A 59 16.35 18.82 1.25
C ASN A 59 15.98 17.49 1.93
N GLN A 60 15.74 17.49 3.24
CA GLN A 60 15.24 16.31 3.95
C GLN A 60 13.89 15.86 3.39
N LEU A 61 12.94 16.80 3.26
CA LEU A 61 11.61 16.52 2.72
C LEU A 61 11.64 16.10 1.25
N ARG A 62 12.57 16.64 0.45
CA ARG A 62 12.81 16.18 -0.93
C ARG A 62 13.24 14.70 -0.96
N THR A 63 14.16 14.29 -0.08
CA THR A 63 14.60 12.90 0.01
C THR A 63 13.45 11.99 0.47
N SER A 64 12.68 12.42 1.47
CA SER A 64 11.51 11.67 1.95
C SER A 64 10.46 11.47 0.86
N LEU A 65 10.17 12.49 0.05
CA LEU A 65 9.25 12.36 -1.09
C LEU A 65 9.75 11.37 -2.14
N MET A 66 11.04 11.38 -2.44
CA MET A 66 11.63 10.42 -3.38
C MET A 66 11.44 8.98 -2.87
N ARG A 67 11.73 8.74 -1.59
CA ARG A 67 11.50 7.43 -0.95
C ARG A 67 10.03 7.03 -0.93
N ALA A 68 9.12 7.97 -0.66
CA ALA A 68 7.69 7.69 -0.68
C ALA A 68 7.21 7.24 -2.06
N HIS A 69 7.67 7.88 -3.15
CA HIS A 69 7.34 7.46 -4.51
C HIS A 69 7.97 6.13 -4.93
N GLU A 70 9.18 5.81 -4.44
CA GLU A 70 9.78 4.47 -4.62
C GLU A 70 8.87 3.40 -4.01
N VAL A 71 8.48 3.57 -2.75
CA VAL A 71 7.59 2.63 -2.02
C VAL A 71 6.22 2.54 -2.69
N GLN A 72 5.67 3.66 -3.17
CA GLN A 72 4.39 3.69 -3.89
C GLN A 72 4.47 2.89 -5.19
N SER A 73 5.60 2.99 -5.91
CA SER A 73 5.83 2.23 -7.14
C SER A 73 5.92 0.72 -6.85
N GLU A 74 6.67 0.32 -5.82
CA GLU A 74 6.79 -1.08 -5.40
C GLU A 74 5.45 -1.68 -4.97
N LEU A 75 4.64 -0.94 -4.20
CA LEU A 75 3.30 -1.38 -3.79
C LEU A 75 2.36 -1.53 -4.98
N ASN A 76 2.39 -0.58 -5.91
CA ASN A 76 1.61 -0.66 -7.15
C ASN A 76 2.02 -1.85 -8.02
N GLU A 77 3.31 -2.20 -8.07
CA GLU A 77 3.77 -3.40 -8.78
C GLU A 77 3.26 -4.69 -8.13
N LYS A 78 3.28 -4.78 -6.80
CA LYS A 78 2.75 -5.94 -6.05
C LYS A 78 1.23 -6.11 -6.20
N LEU A 79 0.52 -5.02 -6.45
CA LEU A 79 -0.93 -5.01 -6.65
C LEU A 79 -1.37 -5.29 -8.09
N LYS A 80 -0.45 -5.32 -9.07
CA LYS A 80 -0.79 -5.72 -10.44
C LYS A 80 -1.21 -7.19 -10.45
N PRO A 81 -2.38 -7.54 -11.00
CA PRO A 81 -2.74 -8.94 -11.17
C PRO A 81 -1.74 -9.58 -12.15
N HIS A 82 -1.03 -10.62 -11.70
CA HIS A 82 -0.22 -11.49 -12.55
C HIS A 82 -1.10 -12.39 -13.42
#